data_AF-R1ID01-F1
#
_entry.id   AF-R1ID01-F1
#
_cell.length_a   1.000
_cell.length_b   1.000
_cell.length_c   1.000
_cell.angle_alpha   90.00
_cell.angle_beta   90.00
_cell.angle_gamma   90.00
#
_symmetry.space_group_name_H-M   'P 1'
#
loop_
_entity.id
_entity.type
_entity.pdbx_description
1 polymer ?
#
loop_
_entity_poly.entity_id
_entity_poly.type
_entity_poly.pdbx_seq_one_letter_code
_entity_poly.pdbx_strand_id
1 'polypeptide(L)'
;MLGATSASSRWQPGASPLTPIGVAWLAATVLTLLFVHRFPLTLFLVAAASAFGYYFSGLPGGPVILVPTIALFVLTRQRGPRTAGITGASALAAAYVVHVVTTRSFAVEAGVAFIVVWLVAVIGVGTAVRYQLDALAARRGQADEHRHRLAEQERLRIAREVHDVVAHSLAMINVQAGVAAHVADRRPEQAKEALLNIKAASASALNDLRATLAVLRSGEDKAPAPSLAQAGELLDHARDAGLTVEVHGEPGDLPAPVDAAAYRILQESLTNVVRHADRPE
;
A
#
# COMPACT_ATOMS: atom_id res chain seq x y z
N MET A 1 29.38 22.48 -2.28
CA MET A 1 29.65 23.88 -1.88
C MET A 1 31.09 24.28 -2.17
N LEU A 2 32.10 23.60 -1.62
CA LEU A 2 33.51 24.00 -1.71
C LEU A 2 34.04 24.16 -3.15
N GLY A 3 33.69 23.25 -4.07
CA GLY A 3 34.07 23.37 -5.49
C GLY A 3 33.49 24.62 -6.18
N ALA A 4 32.21 24.93 -5.93
CA ALA A 4 31.55 26.11 -6.50
C ALA A 4 32.11 27.42 -5.93
N THR A 5 32.42 27.47 -4.63
CA THR A 5 33.06 28.64 -4.00
C THR A 5 34.49 28.85 -4.51
N SER A 6 35.24 27.77 -4.73
CA SER A 6 36.61 27.84 -5.30
C SER A 6 36.64 28.22 -6.78
N ALA A 7 35.53 27.98 -7.49
CA ALA A 7 35.35 28.44 -8.86
C ALA A 7 34.97 29.93 -8.89
N SER A 8 34.05 30.38 -8.04
CA SER A 8 33.63 31.78 -7.99
C SER A 8 34.73 32.75 -7.55
N SER A 9 35.64 32.31 -6.66
CA SER A 9 36.80 33.12 -6.25
C SER A 9 37.76 33.45 -7.40
N ARG A 10 37.75 32.69 -8.51
CA ARG A 10 38.58 32.97 -9.70
C ARG A 10 38.03 34.12 -10.56
N TRP A 11 36.76 34.48 -10.39
CA TRP A 11 36.06 35.50 -11.19
C TRP A 11 35.79 36.79 -10.40
N GLN A 12 36.30 36.90 -9.16
CA GLN A 12 36.12 38.06 -8.29
C GLN A 12 37.50 38.62 -7.87
N PRO A 13 38.10 39.54 -8.65
CA PRO A 13 39.47 40.02 -8.42
C PRO A 13 39.69 40.77 -7.09
N GLY A 14 38.62 41.21 -6.40
CA GLY A 14 38.68 41.93 -5.13
C GLY A 14 38.32 41.09 -3.89
N ALA A 15 38.02 39.79 -4.03
CA ALA A 15 37.60 38.96 -2.91
C ALA A 15 38.82 38.31 -2.22
N SER A 16 38.83 38.31 -0.88
CA SER A 16 39.90 37.66 -0.11
C SER A 16 39.97 36.16 -0.40
N PRO A 17 41.17 35.54 -0.49
CA PRO A 17 41.30 34.11 -0.76
C PRO A 17 40.58 33.26 0.31
N LEU A 18 39.98 32.14 -0.11
CA LEU A 18 39.27 31.22 0.78
C LEU A 18 40.21 30.66 1.85
N THR A 19 40.04 31.12 3.09
CA THR A 19 40.81 30.65 4.23
C THR A 19 40.27 29.29 4.73
N PRO A 20 41.10 28.49 5.43
CA PRO A 20 40.65 27.25 6.10
C PRO A 20 39.46 27.48 7.05
N ILE A 21 39.38 28.68 7.64
CA ILE A 21 38.27 29.11 8.50
C ILE A 21 36.97 29.22 7.69
N GLY A 22 37.01 29.78 6.48
CA GLY A 22 35.84 29.83 5.59
C GLY A 22 35.36 28.44 5.17
N VAL A 23 36.28 27.50 4.95
CA VAL A 23 35.95 26.10 4.66
C VAL A 23 35.28 25.42 5.84
N ALA A 24 35.84 25.57 7.05
CA ALA A 24 35.26 25.01 8.28
C ALA A 24 33.87 25.57 8.57
N TRP A 25 33.65 26.87 8.33
CA TRP A 25 32.35 27.50 8.48
C TRP A 25 31.32 26.89 7.51
N LEU A 26 31.65 26.77 6.21
CA LEU A 26 30.75 26.14 5.24
C LEU A 26 30.42 24.69 5.60
N ALA A 27 31.41 23.93 6.07
CA ALA A 27 31.21 22.55 6.50
C ALA A 27 30.26 22.49 7.71
N ALA A 28 30.43 23.37 8.71
CA ALA A 28 29.56 23.46 9.88
C ALA A 28 28.11 23.80 9.47
N THR A 29 27.92 24.77 8.58
CA THR A 29 26.58 25.15 8.09
C THR A 29 25.92 24.00 7.33
N VAL A 30 26.65 23.22 6.52
CA VAL A 30 26.09 22.02 5.86
C VAL A 30 25.73 20.93 6.87
N LEU A 31 26.54 20.72 7.91
CA LEU A 31 26.29 19.69 8.91
C LEU A 31 24.96 19.92 9.66
N THR A 32 24.54 21.18 9.82
CA THR A 32 23.24 21.52 10.42
C THR A 32 22.04 20.97 9.64
N LEU A 33 22.18 20.68 8.35
CA LEU A 33 21.10 20.09 7.54
C LEU A 33 20.74 18.66 7.98
N LEU A 34 21.64 17.93 8.65
CA LEU A 34 21.32 16.60 9.20
C LEU A 34 20.17 16.64 10.21
N PHE A 35 19.99 17.77 10.89
CA PHE A 35 18.95 17.96 11.90
C PHE A 35 17.72 18.71 11.37
N VAL A 36 17.67 19.06 10.07
CA VAL A 36 16.65 19.95 9.48
C VAL A 36 15.23 19.40 9.65
N HIS A 37 15.10 18.07 9.75
CA HIS A 37 13.82 17.42 9.99
C HIS A 37 13.37 17.45 11.45
N ARG A 38 14.30 17.59 12.40
CA ARG A 38 14.00 17.59 13.84
C ARG A 38 13.72 18.99 14.38
N PHE A 39 14.46 20.00 13.90
CA PHE A 39 14.37 21.38 14.38
C PHE A 39 14.32 22.40 13.23
N PRO A 40 13.30 22.35 12.34
CA PRO A 40 13.27 23.13 11.10
C PRO A 40 13.30 24.65 11.31
N LEU A 41 12.67 25.15 12.38
CA LEU A 41 12.67 26.58 12.72
C LEU A 41 14.05 27.07 13.15
N THR A 42 14.63 26.43 14.17
CA THR A 42 15.94 26.79 14.71
C THR A 42 17.01 26.73 13.64
N LEU A 43 16.96 25.72 12.78
CA LEU A 43 17.96 25.51 11.74
C LEU A 43 17.83 26.50 10.59
N PHE A 44 16.62 26.92 10.23
CA PHE A 44 16.46 28.05 9.30
C PHE A 44 17.07 29.34 9.87
N LEU A 45 16.80 29.67 11.13
CA LEU A 45 17.35 30.87 11.77
C LEU A 45 18.88 30.83 11.87
N VAL A 46 19.45 29.70 12.26
CA VAL A 46 20.92 29.50 12.31
C VAL A 46 21.53 29.60 10.92
N ALA A 47 20.92 28.96 9.91
CA ALA A 47 21.39 29.01 8.53
C ALA A 47 21.30 30.44 7.95
N ALA A 48 20.22 31.17 8.24
CA ALA A 48 20.03 32.55 7.80
C ALA A 48 21.04 33.49 8.47
N ALA A 49 21.25 33.36 9.79
CA ALA A 49 22.25 34.13 10.52
C ALA A 49 23.68 33.83 10.04
N SER A 50 23.99 32.54 9.80
CA SER A 50 25.28 32.12 9.23
C SER A 50 25.50 32.69 7.83
N ALA A 51 24.47 32.68 6.98
CA ALA A 51 24.57 33.25 5.63
C ALA A 51 24.77 34.77 5.68
N PHE A 52 24.03 35.45 6.54
CA PHE A 52 24.17 36.89 6.76
C PHE A 52 25.59 37.24 7.25
N GLY A 53 26.11 36.54 8.26
CA GLY A 53 27.47 36.74 8.76
C GLY A 53 28.54 36.52 7.68
N TYR A 54 28.36 35.52 6.82
CA TYR A 54 29.25 35.27 5.69
C TYR A 54 29.27 36.44 4.70
N TYR A 55 28.11 36.99 4.33
CA TYR A 55 28.03 38.14 3.41
C TYR A 55 28.65 39.42 4.00
N PHE A 56 28.57 39.62 5.31
CA PHE A 56 29.21 40.76 5.99
C PHE A 56 30.73 40.60 6.17
N SER A 57 31.26 39.39 6.04
CA SER A 57 32.68 39.10 6.27
C SER A 57 33.61 39.48 5.10
N GLY A 58 33.07 39.89 3.94
CA GLY A 58 33.85 40.22 2.74
C GLY A 58 34.49 39.00 2.04
N LEU A 59 34.13 37.78 2.45
CA LEU A 59 34.56 36.53 1.81
C LEU A 59 33.94 36.38 0.40
N PRO A 60 34.58 35.63 -0.52
CA PRO A 60 34.08 35.44 -1.89
C PRO A 60 32.66 34.92 -1.91
N GLY A 61 31.85 35.42 -2.85
CA GLY A 61 30.45 35.03 -3.03
C GLY A 61 30.34 33.53 -3.28
N GLY A 62 30.08 32.77 -2.21
CA GLY A 62 29.86 31.33 -2.25
C GLY A 62 28.36 31.01 -2.33
N PRO A 63 28.00 29.73 -2.54
CA PRO A 63 26.62 29.26 -2.59
C PRO A 63 25.96 29.22 -1.19
N VAL A 64 26.29 30.16 -0.30
CA VAL A 64 25.89 30.16 1.12
C VAL A 64 24.37 30.26 1.29
N ILE A 65 23.68 30.84 0.30
CA ILE A 65 22.23 30.91 0.24
C ILE A 65 21.53 29.54 0.10
N LEU A 66 22.23 28.49 -0.35
CA LEU A 66 21.63 27.17 -0.55
C LEU A 66 21.15 26.54 0.76
N VAL A 67 21.90 26.69 1.85
CA VAL A 67 21.54 26.08 3.14
C VAL A 67 20.27 26.71 3.75
N PRO A 68 20.14 28.05 3.88
CA PRO A 68 18.88 28.64 4.32
C PRO A 68 17.74 28.41 3.33
N THR A 69 18.02 28.26 2.03
CA THR A 69 17.01 27.87 1.02
C THR A 69 16.43 26.48 1.31
N ILE A 70 17.29 25.48 1.51
CA ILE A 70 16.87 24.12 1.85
C ILE A 70 16.12 24.11 3.19
N ALA A 71 16.63 24.82 4.21
CA ALA A 71 15.98 24.91 5.51
C ALA A 71 14.59 25.57 5.43
N LEU A 72 14.44 26.64 4.63
CA LEU A 72 13.15 27.31 4.42
C LEU A 72 12.15 26.42 3.66
N PHE A 73 12.62 25.69 2.66
CA PHE A 73 11.80 24.71 1.94
C PHE A 73 11.27 23.63 2.88
N VAL A 74 12.15 23.05 3.71
CA VAL A 74 11.78 22.03 4.70
C VAL A 74 10.82 22.61 5.75
N LEU A 75 11.07 23.83 6.23
CA LEU A 75 10.20 24.54 7.17
C LEU A 75 8.80 24.77 6.57
N THR A 76 8.73 25.21 5.31
CA THR A 76 7.47 25.41 4.59
C THR A 76 6.70 24.11 4.46
N ARG A 77 7.39 23.02 4.09
CA ARG A 77 6.77 21.71 3.94
C ARG A 77 6.19 21.21 5.26
N GLN A 78 6.93 21.32 6.37
CA GLN A 78 6.52 20.75 7.66
C GLN A 78 5.56 21.65 8.45
N ARG A 79 5.87 22.94 8.60
CA ARG A 79 5.10 23.88 9.44
C ARG A 79 4.10 24.72 8.65
N GLY A 80 4.24 24.75 7.32
CA GLY A 80 3.34 25.44 6.41
C GLY A 80 3.84 26.82 5.95
N PRO A 81 3.21 27.39 4.91
CA PRO A 81 3.64 28.65 4.31
C PRO A 81 3.53 29.85 5.24
N ARG A 82 2.53 29.88 6.15
CA ARG A 82 2.37 30.99 7.10
C ARG A 82 3.55 31.09 8.06
N THR A 83 3.92 29.98 8.70
CA THR A 83 5.06 29.95 9.62
C THR A 83 6.37 30.24 8.90
N ALA A 84 6.58 29.66 7.71
CA ALA A 84 7.76 29.94 6.90
C ALA A 84 7.84 31.41 6.46
N GLY A 85 6.72 31.99 6.04
CA GLY A 85 6.62 33.40 5.64
C GLY A 85 6.91 34.35 6.79
N ILE A 86 6.29 34.14 7.97
CA ILE A 86 6.56 34.94 9.17
C ILE A 86 8.04 34.83 9.55
N THR A 87 8.57 33.61 9.66
CA THR A 87 9.96 33.39 10.09
C THR A 87 10.96 33.99 9.09
N GLY A 88 10.72 33.80 7.78
CA GLY A 88 11.54 34.36 6.72
C GLY A 88 11.50 35.89 6.69
N ALA A 89 10.32 36.49 6.82
CA ALA A 89 10.15 37.94 6.90
C ALA A 89 10.82 38.52 8.15
N SER A 90 10.67 37.88 9.32
CA SER A 90 11.35 38.31 10.55
C SER A 90 12.87 38.23 10.44
N ALA A 91 13.40 37.16 9.83
CA ALA A 91 14.85 37.02 9.60
C ALA A 91 15.38 38.10 8.64
N LEU A 92 14.64 38.39 7.56
CA LEU A 92 14.99 39.44 6.61
C LEU A 92 14.92 40.84 7.24
N ALA A 93 13.89 41.11 8.06
CA ALA A 93 13.76 42.37 8.78
C ALA A 93 14.91 42.57 9.78
N ALA A 94 15.28 41.53 10.53
CA ALA A 94 16.42 41.57 11.45
C ALA A 94 17.73 41.85 10.69
N ALA A 95 17.96 41.15 9.57
CA ALA A 95 19.11 41.38 8.69
C ALA A 95 19.16 42.83 8.17
N TYR A 96 18.02 43.39 7.78
CA TYR A 96 17.93 44.78 7.33
C TYR A 96 18.22 45.78 8.44
N VAL A 97 17.71 45.56 9.66
CA VAL A 97 18.04 46.41 10.83
C VAL A 97 19.55 46.40 11.10
N VAL A 98 20.19 45.24 11.06
CA VAL A 98 21.65 45.14 11.24
C VAL A 98 22.40 45.88 10.13
N HIS A 99 21.95 45.76 8.88
CA HIS A 99 22.51 46.53 7.76
C HIS A 99 22.42 48.04 8.03
N VAL A 100 21.23 48.57 8.34
CA VAL A 100 21.01 50.01 8.60
C VAL A 100 21.89 50.52 9.75
N VAL A 101 21.99 49.76 10.85
CA VAL A 101 22.83 50.14 12.00
C VAL A 101 24.31 50.19 11.62
N THR A 102 24.76 49.25 10.78
CA THR A 102 26.19 49.11 10.41
C THR A 102 26.60 50.11 9.33
N THR A 103 25.79 50.29 8.29
CA THR A 103 26.11 51.16 7.15
C THR A 103 25.62 52.60 7.33
N ARG A 104 24.78 52.85 8.35
CA ARG A 104 24.09 54.13 8.57
C ARG A 104 23.28 54.59 7.36
N SER A 105 22.86 53.65 6.51
CA SER A 105 22.14 53.89 5.26
C SER A 105 20.82 53.15 5.26
N PHE A 106 19.78 53.80 4.72
CA PHE A 106 18.47 53.20 4.42
C PHE A 106 18.35 52.76 2.96
N ALA A 107 19.44 52.80 2.19
CA ALA A 107 19.42 52.38 0.80
C ALA A 107 19.12 50.87 0.70
N VAL A 108 18.12 50.51 -0.10
CA VAL A 108 17.80 49.12 -0.41
C VAL A 108 18.54 48.73 -1.67
N GLU A 109 19.55 47.88 -1.54
CA GLU A 109 20.28 47.33 -2.68
C GLU A 109 19.41 46.36 -3.50
N ALA A 110 19.65 46.27 -4.81
CA ALA A 110 18.94 45.33 -5.69
C ALA A 110 19.01 43.87 -5.21
N GLY A 111 20.06 43.50 -4.47
CA GLY A 111 20.20 42.18 -3.84
C GLY A 111 19.09 41.85 -2.84
N VAL A 112 18.54 42.84 -2.14
CA VAL A 112 17.43 42.62 -1.19
C VAL A 112 16.15 42.22 -1.93
N ALA A 113 15.85 42.91 -3.04
CA ALA A 113 14.71 42.56 -3.88
C ALA A 113 14.83 41.13 -4.42
N PHE A 114 16.02 40.73 -4.85
CA PHE A 114 16.29 39.35 -5.26
C PHE A 114 16.03 38.34 -4.14
N ILE A 115 16.50 38.61 -2.91
CA ILE A 115 16.26 37.73 -1.75
C ILE A 115 14.77 37.61 -1.45
N VAL A 116 14.01 38.71 -1.49
CA VAL A 116 12.56 38.68 -1.27
C VAL A 116 11.87 37.79 -2.30
N VAL A 117 12.15 38.00 -3.58
CA VAL A 117 11.59 37.17 -4.67
C VAL A 117 11.99 35.71 -4.50
N TRP A 118 13.24 35.44 -4.12
CA TRP A 118 13.74 34.10 -3.87
C TRP A 118 13.03 33.41 -2.70
N LEU A 119 12.84 34.10 -1.57
CA LEU A 119 12.09 33.58 -0.42
C LEU A 119 10.64 33.23 -0.82
N VAL A 120 9.97 34.12 -1.55
CA VAL A 120 8.61 33.89 -2.05
C VAL A 120 8.57 32.68 -2.98
N ALA A 121 9.53 32.55 -3.90
CA ALA A 121 9.63 31.41 -4.81
C ALA A 121 9.81 30.09 -4.04
N VAL A 122 10.73 30.04 -3.06
CA VAL A 122 10.98 28.85 -2.24
C VAL A 122 9.76 28.45 -1.42
N ILE A 123 9.05 29.41 -0.83
CA ILE A 123 7.80 29.16 -0.11
C ILE A 123 6.72 28.65 -1.08
N GLY A 124 6.60 29.26 -2.26
CA GLY A 124 5.66 28.84 -3.31
C GLY A 124 5.89 27.40 -3.74
N VAL A 125 7.14 27.04 -4.06
CA VAL A 125 7.54 25.68 -4.42
C VAL A 125 7.31 24.70 -3.27
N GLY A 126 7.71 25.05 -2.04
CA GLY A 126 7.46 24.24 -0.85
C GLY A 126 5.97 23.98 -0.59
N THR A 127 5.14 24.99 -0.85
CA THR A 127 3.68 24.91 -0.72
C THR A 127 3.08 24.01 -1.80
N ALA A 128 3.51 24.16 -3.06
CA ALA A 128 3.06 23.31 -4.15
C ALA A 128 3.41 21.83 -3.90
N VAL A 129 4.65 21.54 -3.49
CA VAL A 129 5.09 20.19 -3.16
C VAL A 129 4.29 19.62 -1.98
N ARG A 130 4.02 20.43 -0.94
CA ARG A 130 3.19 20.01 0.19
C ARG A 130 1.79 19.60 -0.28
N TYR A 131 1.11 20.44 -1.04
CA TYR A 131 -0.23 20.11 -1.54
C TYR A 131 -0.25 18.89 -2.45
N GLN A 132 0.77 18.70 -3.29
CA GLN A 132 0.88 17.51 -4.12
C GLN A 132 1.04 16.23 -3.28
N LEU A 133 1.88 16.25 -2.26
CA LEU A 133 2.07 15.10 -1.36
C LEU A 133 0.81 14.80 -0.55
N ASP A 134 0.16 15.84 -0.01
CA ASP A 134 -1.10 15.70 0.73
C ASP A 134 -2.21 15.13 -0.18
N ALA A 135 -2.29 15.58 -1.43
CA ALA A 135 -3.24 15.06 -2.42
C ALA A 135 -2.94 13.60 -2.80
N LEU A 136 -1.67 13.22 -2.96
CA LEU A 136 -1.27 11.84 -3.23
C LEU A 136 -1.60 10.93 -2.04
N ALA A 137 -1.37 11.38 -0.82
CA ALA A 137 -1.73 10.65 0.39
C ALA A 137 -3.25 10.46 0.50
N ALA A 138 -4.03 11.52 0.23
CA ALA A 138 -5.49 11.44 0.22
C ALA A 138 -6.01 10.46 -0.85
N ARG A 139 -5.46 10.48 -2.07
CA ARG A 139 -5.81 9.54 -3.13
C ARG A 139 -5.53 8.09 -2.76
N ARG A 140 -4.39 7.83 -2.10
CA ARG A 140 -4.06 6.48 -1.59
C ARG A 140 -5.07 6.02 -0.54
N GLY A 141 -5.40 6.88 0.43
CA GLY A 141 -6.43 6.58 1.44
C GLY A 141 -7.79 6.27 0.82
N GLN A 142 -8.22 7.06 -0.17
CA GLN A 142 -9.48 6.80 -0.89
C GLN A 142 -9.47 5.49 -1.68
N ALA A 143 -8.35 5.13 -2.30
CA ALA A 143 -8.22 3.87 -3.02
C ALA A 143 -8.31 2.65 -2.08
N ASP A 144 -7.69 2.74 -0.90
CA ASP A 144 -7.75 1.68 0.11
C ASP A 144 -9.17 1.55 0.68
N GLU A 145 -9.83 2.67 1.02
CA GLU A 145 -11.23 2.66 1.43
C GLU A 145 -12.15 2.06 0.36
N HIS A 146 -11.95 2.41 -0.90
CA HIS A 146 -12.75 1.87 -2.00
C HIS A 146 -12.56 0.35 -2.15
N ARG A 147 -11.33 -0.15 -2.04
CA ARG A 147 -11.04 -1.60 -2.03
C ARG A 147 -11.73 -2.31 -0.88
N HIS A 148 -11.69 -1.76 0.33
CA HIS A 148 -12.39 -2.33 1.48
C HIS A 148 -13.90 -2.40 1.26
N ARG A 149 -14.50 -1.32 0.74
CA ARG A 149 -15.93 -1.29 0.42
C ARG A 149 -16.31 -2.31 -0.65
N LEU A 150 -15.52 -2.45 -1.70
CA LEU A 150 -15.75 -3.45 -2.75
C LEU A 150 -15.67 -4.87 -2.19
N ALA A 151 -14.66 -5.16 -1.35
CA ALA A 151 -14.52 -6.47 -0.70
C ALA A 151 -15.71 -6.79 0.23
N GLU A 152 -16.20 -5.81 0.99
CA GLU A 152 -17.38 -5.98 1.85
C GLU A 152 -18.66 -6.20 1.04
N GLN A 153 -18.85 -5.43 -0.04
CA GLN A 153 -19.99 -5.62 -0.96
C GLN A 153 -19.99 -7.01 -1.58
N GLU A 154 -18.81 -7.49 -1.99
CA GLU A 154 -18.62 -8.82 -2.53
C GLU A 154 -18.98 -9.88 -1.49
N ARG A 155 -18.46 -9.76 -0.27
CA ARG A 155 -18.79 -10.68 0.85
C ARG A 155 -20.30 -10.74 1.13
N LEU A 156 -20.99 -9.59 1.11
CA LEU A 156 -22.45 -9.54 1.28
C LEU A 156 -23.21 -10.10 0.09
N ARG A 157 -22.68 -9.99 -1.14
CA ARG A 157 -23.25 -10.62 -2.33
C ARG A 157 -23.17 -12.15 -2.20
N ILE A 158 -21.99 -12.66 -1.88
CA ILE A 158 -21.73 -14.08 -1.65
C ILE A 158 -22.63 -14.64 -0.54
N ALA A 159 -22.73 -13.93 0.59
CA ALA A 159 -23.59 -14.37 1.70
C ALA A 159 -25.06 -14.50 1.28
N ARG A 160 -25.55 -13.60 0.43
CA ARG A 160 -26.90 -13.67 -0.14
C ARG A 160 -27.07 -14.83 -1.11
N GLU A 161 -26.13 -15.03 -2.02
CA GLU A 161 -26.17 -16.15 -2.97
C GLU A 161 -26.16 -17.50 -2.26
N VAL A 162 -25.30 -17.66 -1.24
CA VAL A 162 -25.29 -18.84 -0.37
C VAL A 162 -26.62 -18.99 0.37
N HIS A 163 -27.16 -17.91 0.93
CA HIS A 163 -28.44 -17.94 1.64
C HIS A 163 -29.60 -18.36 0.73
N ASP A 164 -29.64 -17.85 -0.50
CA ASP A 164 -30.71 -18.15 -1.45
C ASP A 164 -30.70 -19.63 -1.87
N VAL A 165 -29.52 -20.20 -2.17
CA VAL A 165 -29.36 -21.63 -2.49
C VAL A 165 -29.79 -22.51 -1.30
N VAL A 166 -29.36 -22.15 -0.09
CA VAL A 166 -29.71 -22.89 1.14
C VAL A 166 -31.20 -22.79 1.42
N ALA A 167 -31.78 -21.59 1.38
CA ALA A 167 -33.19 -21.36 1.68
C ALA A 167 -34.11 -22.09 0.70
N HIS A 168 -33.81 -22.04 -0.61
CA HIS A 168 -34.58 -22.73 -1.63
C HIS A 168 -34.55 -24.26 -1.44
N SER A 169 -33.38 -24.81 -1.15
CA SER A 169 -33.19 -26.25 -0.93
C SER A 169 -33.93 -26.73 0.31
N LEU A 170 -33.84 -25.97 1.42
CA LEU A 170 -34.56 -26.27 2.65
C LEU A 170 -36.08 -26.22 2.46
N ALA A 171 -36.60 -25.26 1.69
CA ALA A 171 -38.02 -25.18 1.38
C ALA A 171 -38.50 -26.42 0.59
N MET A 172 -37.76 -26.84 -0.45
CA MET A 172 -38.07 -28.05 -1.21
C MET A 172 -38.04 -29.32 -0.34
N ILE A 173 -37.02 -29.47 0.51
CA ILE A 173 -36.89 -30.59 1.44
C ILE A 173 -38.08 -30.63 2.39
N ASN A 174 -38.47 -29.48 2.97
CA ASN A 174 -39.58 -29.40 3.91
C ASN A 174 -40.92 -29.79 3.26
N VAL A 175 -41.18 -29.33 2.03
CA VAL A 175 -42.39 -29.71 1.29
C VAL A 175 -42.42 -31.21 1.00
N GLN A 176 -41.33 -31.77 0.47
CA GLN A 176 -41.24 -33.20 0.16
C GLN A 176 -41.34 -34.08 1.42
N ALA A 177 -40.76 -33.63 2.54
CA ALA A 177 -40.86 -34.33 3.82
C ALA A 177 -42.30 -34.35 4.34
N GLY A 178 -43.02 -33.24 4.19
CA GLY A 178 -44.46 -33.17 4.49
C GLY A 178 -45.29 -34.12 3.64
N VAL A 179 -45.01 -34.23 2.33
CA VAL A 179 -45.66 -35.20 1.44
C VAL A 179 -45.36 -36.62 1.88
N ALA A 180 -44.09 -36.96 2.11
CA ALA A 180 -43.68 -38.29 2.55
C ALA A 180 -44.39 -38.71 3.84
N ALA A 181 -44.44 -37.82 4.85
CA ALA A 181 -45.12 -38.08 6.11
C ALA A 181 -46.64 -38.26 5.95
N HIS A 182 -47.28 -37.49 5.05
CA HIS A 182 -48.72 -37.58 4.83
C HIS A 182 -49.16 -38.88 4.14
N VAL A 183 -48.31 -39.43 3.28
CA VAL A 183 -48.64 -40.60 2.45
C VAL A 183 -48.01 -41.91 2.92
N ALA A 184 -47.13 -41.89 3.92
CA ALA A 184 -46.36 -43.04 4.40
C ALA A 184 -47.19 -44.31 4.63
N ASP A 185 -48.29 -44.22 5.35
CA ASP A 185 -49.12 -45.39 5.68
C ASP A 185 -50.04 -45.83 4.54
N ARG A 186 -50.45 -44.89 3.67
CA ARG A 186 -51.48 -45.12 2.64
C ARG A 186 -50.90 -45.46 1.27
N ARG A 187 -49.73 -44.91 0.95
CA ARG A 187 -49.04 -45.02 -0.35
C ARG A 187 -47.53 -45.04 -0.11
N PRO A 188 -46.98 -46.15 0.41
CA PRO A 188 -45.56 -46.24 0.76
C PRO A 188 -44.62 -45.99 -0.42
N GLU A 189 -45.02 -46.36 -1.65
CA GLU A 189 -44.21 -46.07 -2.84
C GLU A 189 -44.07 -44.57 -3.12
N GLN A 190 -45.13 -43.77 -2.91
CA GLN A 190 -45.05 -42.30 -3.05
C GLN A 190 -44.20 -41.66 -1.94
N ALA A 191 -44.23 -42.22 -0.73
CA ALA A 191 -43.34 -41.77 0.35
C ALA A 191 -41.87 -42.07 0.03
N LYS A 192 -41.59 -43.24 -0.53
CA LYS A 192 -40.25 -43.62 -1.01
C LYS A 192 -39.74 -42.68 -2.11
N GLU A 193 -40.59 -42.34 -3.07
CA GLU A 193 -40.27 -41.38 -4.13
C GLU A 193 -39.94 -39.98 -3.57
N ALA A 194 -40.76 -39.46 -2.64
CA ALA A 194 -40.50 -38.19 -1.98
C ALA A 194 -39.16 -38.17 -1.20
N LEU A 195 -38.82 -39.27 -0.50
CA LEU A 195 -37.53 -39.43 0.17
C LEU A 195 -36.34 -39.47 -0.80
N LEU A 196 -36.49 -40.11 -1.96
CA LEU A 196 -35.48 -40.09 -3.03
C LEU A 196 -35.27 -38.68 -3.58
N ASN A 197 -36.35 -37.91 -3.75
CA ASN A 197 -36.29 -36.51 -4.17
C ASN A 197 -35.58 -35.63 -3.14
N ILE A 198 -35.83 -35.83 -1.84
CA ILE A 198 -35.07 -35.15 -0.76
C ILE A 198 -33.58 -35.48 -0.84
N LYS A 199 -33.22 -36.75 -1.03
CA LYS A 199 -31.82 -37.18 -1.18
C LYS A 199 -31.15 -36.47 -2.36
N ALA A 200 -31.82 -36.43 -3.51
CA ALA A 200 -31.31 -35.76 -4.71
C ALA A 200 -31.15 -34.24 -4.51
N ALA A 201 -32.16 -33.57 -3.97
CA ALA A 201 -32.12 -32.13 -3.69
C ALA A 201 -31.02 -31.76 -2.69
N SER A 202 -30.85 -32.55 -1.63
CA SER A 202 -29.79 -32.35 -0.63
C SER A 202 -28.39 -32.52 -1.22
N ALA A 203 -28.21 -33.52 -2.09
CA ALA A 203 -26.94 -33.75 -2.79
C ALA A 203 -26.63 -32.61 -3.78
N SER A 204 -27.64 -32.08 -4.49
CA SER A 204 -27.47 -30.93 -5.38
C SER A 204 -27.06 -29.68 -4.60
N ALA A 205 -27.79 -29.33 -3.54
CA ALA A 205 -27.52 -28.16 -2.72
C ALA A 205 -26.11 -28.16 -2.11
N LEU A 206 -25.63 -29.33 -1.67
CA LEU A 206 -24.27 -29.48 -1.15
C LEU A 206 -23.20 -29.29 -2.22
N ASN A 207 -23.45 -29.72 -3.46
CA ASN A 207 -22.53 -29.49 -4.57
C ASN A 207 -22.48 -28.00 -4.94
N ASP A 208 -23.63 -27.34 -5.02
CA ASP A 208 -23.71 -25.90 -5.31
C ASP A 208 -22.97 -25.08 -4.24
N LEU A 209 -23.19 -25.40 -2.96
CA LEU A 209 -22.48 -24.75 -1.85
C LEU A 209 -20.97 -24.96 -1.92
N ARG A 210 -20.52 -26.19 -2.23
CA ARG A 210 -19.08 -26.50 -2.41
C ARG A 210 -18.48 -25.73 -3.58
N ALA A 211 -19.19 -25.59 -4.68
CA ALA A 211 -18.76 -24.82 -5.84
C ALA A 211 -18.62 -23.33 -5.50
N THR A 212 -19.61 -22.73 -4.83
CA THR A 212 -19.54 -21.33 -4.37
C THR A 212 -18.38 -21.12 -3.40
N LEU A 213 -18.19 -22.01 -2.42
CA LEU A 213 -17.08 -21.92 -1.45
C LEU A 213 -15.70 -22.14 -2.09
N ALA A 214 -15.59 -22.99 -3.11
CA ALA A 214 -14.33 -23.23 -3.82
C ALA A 214 -13.83 -21.98 -4.54
N VAL A 215 -14.75 -21.18 -5.12
CA VAL A 215 -14.42 -19.89 -5.75
C VAL A 215 -13.85 -18.92 -4.71
N LEU A 216 -14.41 -18.87 -3.49
CA LEU A 216 -13.93 -17.99 -2.42
C LEU A 216 -12.56 -18.40 -1.87
N ARG A 217 -12.36 -19.70 -1.66
CA ARG A 217 -11.09 -20.25 -1.16
C ARG A 217 -9.93 -20.02 -2.12
N SER A 218 -10.21 -19.92 -3.42
CA SER A 218 -9.19 -19.60 -4.42
C SER A 218 -8.64 -18.17 -4.30
N GLY A 219 -9.35 -17.26 -3.61
CA GLY A 219 -8.97 -15.86 -3.41
C GLY A 219 -8.31 -15.55 -2.07
N GLU A 220 -8.66 -16.24 -0.98
CA GLU A 220 -8.24 -15.87 0.38
C GLU A 220 -7.18 -16.78 1.02
N ASP A 221 -7.04 -18.05 0.60
CA ASP A 221 -6.17 -19.00 1.29
C ASP A 221 -5.26 -19.80 0.34
N LYS A 222 -3.95 -19.49 0.39
CA LYS A 222 -2.91 -20.48 0.11
C LYS A 222 -2.85 -21.48 1.27
N ALA A 223 -3.92 -22.24 1.51
CA ALA A 223 -3.73 -23.54 2.15
C ALA A 223 -2.72 -24.31 1.28
N PRO A 224 -1.74 -25.04 1.86
CA PRO A 224 -0.81 -25.83 1.05
C PRO A 224 -1.64 -26.66 0.08
N ALA A 225 -1.42 -26.45 -1.21
CA ALA A 225 -2.24 -27.05 -2.23
C ALA A 225 -2.17 -28.58 -2.03
N PRO A 226 -3.32 -29.28 -2.09
CA PRO A 226 -3.33 -30.72 -1.85
C PRO A 226 -2.40 -31.39 -2.85
N SER A 227 -1.64 -32.38 -2.37
CA SER A 227 -0.54 -33.00 -3.11
C SER A 227 -0.84 -34.46 -3.39
N LEU A 228 -0.32 -35.02 -4.47
CA LEU A 228 -0.37 -36.47 -4.72
C LEU A 228 0.29 -37.29 -3.60
N ALA A 229 1.13 -36.70 -2.76
CA ALA A 229 1.61 -37.33 -1.54
C ALA A 229 0.46 -37.74 -0.58
N GLN A 230 -0.70 -37.08 -0.68
CA GLN A 230 -1.92 -37.37 0.09
C GLN A 230 -2.89 -38.29 -0.67
N ALA A 231 -2.55 -38.75 -1.89
CA ALA A 231 -3.45 -39.55 -2.71
C ALA A 231 -3.80 -40.91 -2.10
N GLY A 232 -2.97 -41.44 -1.20
CA GLY A 232 -3.20 -42.72 -0.51
C GLY A 232 -4.57 -42.75 0.19
N GLU A 233 -4.90 -41.73 0.97
CA GLU A 233 -6.19 -41.63 1.68
C GLU A 233 -7.38 -41.60 0.70
N LEU A 234 -7.20 -40.98 -0.47
CA LEU A 234 -8.24 -40.93 -1.50
C LEU A 234 -8.51 -42.28 -2.15
N LEU A 235 -7.43 -43.03 -2.41
CA LEU A 235 -7.51 -44.36 -3.00
C LEU A 235 -8.11 -45.35 -2.01
N ASP A 236 -7.79 -45.22 -0.72
CA ASP A 236 -8.37 -46.03 0.34
C ASP A 236 -9.87 -45.79 0.49
N HIS A 237 -10.32 -44.53 0.49
CA HIS A 237 -11.75 -44.21 0.45
C HIS A 237 -12.47 -44.76 -0.79
N ALA A 238 -11.81 -44.77 -1.96
CA ALA A 238 -12.37 -45.36 -3.17
C ALA A 238 -12.51 -46.90 -3.06
N ARG A 239 -11.54 -47.56 -2.43
CA ARG A 239 -11.60 -49.01 -2.13
C ARG A 239 -12.71 -49.35 -1.15
N ASP A 240 -12.87 -48.54 -0.10
CA ASP A 240 -13.95 -48.69 0.87
C ASP A 240 -15.34 -48.50 0.23
N ALA A 241 -15.43 -47.68 -0.82
CA ALA A 241 -16.63 -47.54 -1.64
C ALA A 241 -16.88 -48.75 -2.57
N GLY A 242 -15.98 -49.74 -2.59
CA GLY A 242 -16.09 -50.98 -3.34
C GLY A 242 -15.43 -50.94 -4.72
N LEU A 243 -14.58 -49.94 -5.01
CA LEU A 243 -13.80 -49.90 -6.25
C LEU A 243 -12.54 -50.76 -6.14
N THR A 244 -12.24 -51.51 -7.20
CA THR A 244 -10.92 -52.13 -7.35
C THR A 244 -9.97 -51.09 -7.93
N VAL A 245 -8.93 -50.73 -7.19
CA VAL A 245 -8.01 -49.64 -7.52
C VAL A 245 -6.58 -50.17 -7.65
N GLU A 246 -6.09 -50.23 -8.88
CA GLU A 246 -4.71 -50.54 -9.22
C GLU A 246 -3.93 -49.26 -9.55
N VAL A 247 -2.75 -49.10 -8.96
CA VAL A 247 -1.90 -47.92 -9.14
C VAL A 247 -0.60 -48.36 -9.81
N HIS A 248 -0.22 -47.66 -10.87
CA HIS A 248 1.03 -47.92 -11.58
C HIS A 248 1.90 -46.67 -11.61
N GLY A 249 3.14 -46.81 -11.13
CA GLY A 249 4.15 -45.75 -11.10
C GLY A 249 4.14 -44.91 -9.82
N GLU A 250 5.15 -44.05 -9.68
CA GLU A 250 5.25 -43.04 -8.62
C GLU A 250 5.36 -41.63 -9.23
N PRO A 251 4.69 -40.62 -8.65
CA PRO A 251 4.62 -39.29 -9.24
C PRO A 251 5.96 -38.54 -9.32
N GLY A 252 6.97 -38.92 -8.52
CA GLY A 252 8.27 -38.23 -8.47
C GLY A 252 8.18 -36.78 -7.98
N ASP A 253 9.25 -36.00 -8.16
CA ASP A 253 9.26 -34.57 -7.81
C ASP A 253 8.54 -33.76 -8.90
N LEU A 254 7.30 -33.35 -8.60
CA LEU A 254 6.47 -32.52 -9.47
C LEU A 254 6.49 -31.05 -9.04
N PRO A 255 6.44 -30.08 -9.98
CA PRO A 255 6.16 -28.69 -9.62
C PRO A 255 4.82 -28.59 -8.88
N ALA A 256 4.79 -27.85 -7.76
CA ALA A 256 3.61 -27.73 -6.89
C ALA A 256 2.27 -27.41 -7.61
N PRO A 257 2.22 -26.59 -8.69
CA PRO A 257 0.97 -26.37 -9.43
C PRO A 257 0.48 -27.62 -10.17
N VAL A 258 1.40 -28.43 -10.69
CA VAL A 258 1.12 -29.66 -11.44
C VAL A 258 0.66 -30.76 -10.48
N ASP A 259 1.34 -30.89 -9.34
CA ASP A 259 0.99 -31.83 -8.28
C ASP A 259 -0.44 -31.61 -7.76
N ALA A 260 -0.78 -30.36 -7.48
CA ALA A 260 -2.12 -30.01 -7.01
C ALA A 260 -3.23 -30.17 -8.06
N ALA A 261 -2.92 -29.88 -9.32
CA ALA A 261 -3.86 -30.13 -10.41
C ALA A 261 -4.11 -31.64 -10.60
N ALA A 262 -3.06 -32.45 -10.55
CA ALA A 262 -3.16 -33.89 -10.68
C ALA A 262 -3.95 -34.53 -9.53
N TYR A 263 -3.73 -34.09 -8.28
CA TYR A 263 -4.53 -34.53 -7.14
C TYR A 263 -6.03 -34.23 -7.33
N ARG A 264 -6.38 -33.01 -7.77
CA ARG A 264 -7.79 -32.65 -8.03
C ARG A 264 -8.41 -33.45 -9.16
N ILE A 265 -7.66 -33.70 -10.23
CA ILE A 265 -8.12 -34.53 -11.35
C ILE A 265 -8.42 -35.96 -10.84
N LEU A 266 -7.54 -36.54 -10.04
CA LEU A 266 -7.74 -37.87 -9.46
C LEU A 266 -8.98 -37.90 -8.55
N GLN A 267 -9.13 -36.89 -7.70
CA GLN A 267 -10.28 -36.76 -6.79
C GLN A 267 -11.61 -36.68 -7.52
N GLU A 268 -11.72 -35.81 -8.52
CA GLU A 268 -12.94 -35.65 -9.30
C GLU A 268 -13.24 -36.91 -10.12
N SER A 269 -12.20 -37.54 -10.69
CA SER A 269 -12.36 -38.77 -11.46
C SER A 269 -12.88 -39.91 -10.61
N LEU A 270 -12.33 -40.13 -9.40
CA LEU A 270 -12.81 -41.16 -8.47
C LEU A 270 -14.24 -40.87 -8.01
N THR A 271 -14.56 -39.61 -7.74
CA THR A 271 -15.92 -39.18 -7.39
C THR A 271 -16.91 -39.48 -8.52
N ASN A 272 -16.53 -39.20 -9.77
CA ASN A 272 -17.34 -39.50 -10.94
C ASN A 272 -17.55 -41.00 -11.14
N VAL A 273 -16.51 -41.82 -10.93
CA VAL A 273 -16.63 -43.28 -11.01
C VAL A 273 -17.59 -43.80 -9.92
N VAL A 274 -17.44 -43.39 -8.66
CA VAL A 274 -18.36 -43.80 -7.58
C VAL A 274 -19.81 -43.39 -7.86
N ARG A 275 -20.00 -42.23 -8.50
CA ARG A 275 -21.33 -41.67 -8.76
C ARG A 275 -22.02 -42.26 -10.00
N HIS A 276 -21.25 -42.69 -10.99
CA HIS A 276 -21.75 -43.02 -12.33
C HIS A 276 -21.39 -44.42 -12.83
N ALA A 277 -20.42 -45.11 -12.23
CA ALA A 277 -20.17 -46.50 -12.56
C ALA A 277 -21.25 -47.35 -11.86
N ASP A 278 -22.32 -47.66 -12.60
CA ASP A 278 -23.28 -48.68 -12.20
C ASP A 278 -22.53 -49.99 -11.91
N ARG A 279 -22.82 -50.60 -10.75
CA ARG A 279 -22.28 -51.91 -10.38
C ARG A 279 -22.75 -52.93 -11.42
N PRO A 280 -21.85 -53.71 -12.06
CA PRO A 280 -22.27 -54.86 -12.85
C PRO A 280 -22.96 -55.88 -11.93
N GLU A 281 -24.01 -56.53 -12.44
CA GLU A 281 -24.70 -57.66 -11.81
C GLU A 281 -23.76 -58.82 -11.46
#